data_AF-A0AAX2I3B4-F1
#
_entry.id   AF-A0AAX2I3B4-F1
#
_cell.length_a   1.000
_cell.length_b   1.000
_cell.length_c   1.000
_cell.angle_alpha   90.00
_cell.angle_beta   90.00
_cell.angle_gamma   90.00
#
_symmetry.space_group_name_H-M   'P 1'
#
loop_
_entity.id
_entity.type
_entity.pdbx_description
1 polymer ?
#
loop_
_entity_poly.entity_id
_entity_poly.type
_entity_poly.pdbx_seq_one_letter_code
_entity_poly.pdbx_strand_id
1 'polypeptide(L)'
;MTDIEKAVTTFQAYRAAIGYPKIPPYEGEVIEYDFGRKIESNQPDFWTQYHEFLRLSDGLAADGVYFYGIACEGKLIGNRLIDNNDALRDGEMYDESMDGLIAIGSSNSDIFVYDTNTHKWESRDRIAIDDINESYDTLAELIDSQLQRINIGDAF
;
A
#
# COMPACT_ATOMS: atom_id res chain seq x y z
N MET A 1 11.98 -0.39 18.15
CA MET A 1 10.76 -0.45 17.36
C MET A 1 10.83 0.70 16.38
N THR A 2 10.91 0.41 15.09
CA THR A 2 10.86 1.42 14.02
C THR A 2 9.45 1.98 13.89
N ASP A 3 9.29 3.09 13.18
CA ASP A 3 7.97 3.71 12.99
C ASP A 3 7.03 2.80 12.19
N ILE A 4 7.56 2.06 11.21
CA ILE A 4 6.78 1.11 10.43
C ILE A 4 6.39 -0.13 11.25
N GLU A 5 7.29 -0.65 12.11
CA GLU A 5 6.94 -1.70 13.08
C GLU A 5 5.78 -1.29 13.97
N LYS A 6 5.77 -0.03 14.44
CA LYS A 6 4.70 0.53 15.24
C LYS A 6 3.39 0.64 14.45
N ALA A 7 3.43 1.21 13.25
CA ALA A 7 2.25 1.42 12.41
C ALA A 7 1.59 0.09 12.05
N VAL A 8 2.37 -0.89 11.57
CA VAL A 8 1.88 -2.23 11.22
C VAL A 8 1.32 -2.96 12.44
N THR A 9 2.02 -2.90 13.58
CA THR A 9 1.54 -3.56 14.82
C THR A 9 0.22 -2.96 15.28
N THR A 10 0.07 -1.64 15.19
CA THR A 10 -1.16 -0.93 15.59
C THR A 10 -2.32 -1.28 14.66
N PHE A 11 -2.08 -1.31 13.34
CA PHE A 11 -3.10 -1.72 12.36
C PHE A 11 -3.55 -3.17 12.59
N GLN A 12 -2.61 -4.09 12.80
CA GLN A 12 -2.90 -5.50 13.07
C GLN A 12 -3.63 -5.71 14.41
N ALA A 13 -3.35 -4.87 15.41
CA ALA A 13 -4.09 -4.87 16.67
C ALA A 13 -5.55 -4.41 16.46
N TYR A 14 -5.77 -3.35 15.69
CA TYR A 14 -7.11 -2.90 15.30
C TYR A 14 -7.88 -4.00 14.56
N ARG A 15 -7.27 -4.57 13.51
CA ARG A 15 -7.83 -5.68 12.73
C ARG A 15 -8.25 -6.86 13.62
N ALA A 16 -7.43 -7.22 14.61
CA ALA A 16 -7.75 -8.26 15.58
C ALA A 16 -8.92 -7.88 16.50
N ALA A 17 -9.01 -6.61 16.92
CA ALA A 17 -10.09 -6.11 17.78
C ALA A 17 -11.46 -6.17 17.09
N ILE A 18 -11.51 -5.94 15.76
CA ILE A 18 -12.73 -6.06 14.95
C ILE A 18 -13.00 -7.50 14.46
N GLY A 19 -12.25 -8.50 14.96
CA GLY A 19 -12.54 -9.92 14.75
C GLY A 19 -11.87 -10.57 13.53
N TYR A 20 -10.94 -9.88 12.86
CA TYR A 20 -10.16 -10.48 11.78
C TYR A 20 -8.80 -10.99 12.27
N PRO A 21 -8.34 -12.17 11.82
CA PRO A 21 -7.03 -12.67 12.19
C PRO A 21 -5.92 -11.78 11.62
N LYS A 22 -4.79 -11.70 12.33
CA LYS A 22 -3.60 -11.02 11.83
C LYS A 22 -3.16 -11.61 10.49
N ILE A 23 -2.68 -10.75 9.60
CA ILE A 23 -2.04 -11.18 8.35
C ILE A 23 -0.58 -11.56 8.66
N PRO A 24 -0.11 -12.77 8.30
CA PRO A 24 1.26 -13.17 8.59
C PRO A 24 2.27 -12.36 7.74
N PRO A 25 3.54 -12.28 8.17
CA PRO A 25 4.62 -11.79 7.33
C PRO A 25 4.77 -12.54 6.00
N TYR A 26 5.39 -11.88 5.04
CA TYR A 26 5.89 -12.52 3.84
C TYR A 26 7.18 -13.30 4.14
N GLU A 27 7.19 -14.61 3.85
CA GLU A 27 8.32 -15.50 4.12
C GLU A 27 9.15 -15.84 2.87
N GLY A 28 8.83 -15.25 1.72
CA GLY A 28 9.57 -15.48 0.47
C GLY A 28 10.89 -14.70 0.38
N GLU A 29 11.51 -14.79 -0.80
CA GLU A 29 12.77 -14.10 -1.07
C GLU A 29 12.57 -12.58 -1.18
N VAL A 30 13.63 -11.82 -0.91
CA VAL A 30 13.64 -10.37 -1.21
C VAL A 30 13.40 -10.21 -2.71
N ILE A 31 12.40 -9.41 -3.06
CA ILE A 31 12.00 -9.17 -4.45
C ILE A 31 12.37 -7.76 -4.88
N GLU A 32 12.73 -7.63 -6.15
CA GLU A 32 12.74 -6.38 -6.88
C GLU A 32 11.83 -6.56 -8.09
N TYR A 33 11.18 -5.49 -8.54
CA TYR A 33 10.23 -5.55 -9.65
C TYR A 33 10.32 -4.32 -10.54
N ASP A 34 10.29 -4.55 -11.85
CA ASP A 34 10.15 -3.49 -12.84
C ASP A 34 8.67 -3.17 -13.05
N PHE A 35 8.22 -2.10 -12.41
CA PHE A 35 6.84 -1.62 -12.47
C PHE A 35 6.46 -1.01 -13.83
N GLY A 36 7.42 -0.76 -14.73
CA GLY A 36 7.20 -0.08 -16.00
C GLY A 36 6.71 1.36 -15.83
N ARG A 37 5.84 1.85 -16.72
CA ARG A 37 5.12 3.14 -16.55
C ARG A 37 6.04 4.33 -16.21
N LYS A 38 7.16 4.45 -16.92
CA LYS A 38 8.21 5.48 -16.73
C LYS A 38 8.89 5.46 -15.35
N ILE A 39 8.79 4.36 -14.62
CA ILE A 39 9.51 4.12 -13.36
C ILE A 39 10.85 3.47 -13.68
N GLU A 40 11.93 3.90 -13.00
CA GLU A 40 13.22 3.24 -13.15
C GLU A 40 13.14 1.81 -12.60
N SER A 41 13.72 0.84 -13.30
CA SER A 41 13.67 -0.59 -12.91
C SER A 41 14.17 -0.89 -11.49
N ASN A 42 15.02 -0.02 -10.93
CA ASN A 42 15.47 -0.11 -9.54
C ASN A 42 14.80 1.00 -8.72
N GLN A 43 14.14 0.63 -7.62
CA GLN A 43 13.43 1.54 -6.72
C GLN A 43 13.88 1.29 -5.27
N PRO A 44 15.12 1.64 -4.90
CA PRO A 44 15.71 1.24 -3.62
C PRO A 44 15.00 1.87 -2.41
N ASP A 45 14.57 3.12 -2.52
CA ASP A 45 13.87 3.82 -1.43
C ASP A 45 12.50 3.21 -1.14
N PHE A 46 11.76 2.87 -2.21
CA PHE A 46 10.52 2.12 -2.14
C PHE A 46 10.73 0.76 -1.46
N TRP A 47 11.61 -0.08 -2.03
CA TRP A 47 11.82 -1.45 -1.56
C TRP A 47 12.39 -1.51 -0.14
N THR A 48 13.19 -0.51 0.27
CA THR A 48 13.70 -0.44 1.65
C THR A 48 12.57 -0.40 2.67
N GLN A 49 11.62 0.51 2.52
CA GLN A 49 10.48 0.60 3.45
C GLN A 49 9.48 -0.55 3.22
N TYR A 50 9.26 -0.94 1.97
CA TYR A 50 8.28 -1.97 1.64
C TYR A 50 8.71 -3.37 2.09
N HIS A 51 10.00 -3.70 2.07
CA HIS A 51 10.49 -4.96 2.65
C HIS A 51 10.36 -4.99 4.17
N GLU A 52 10.57 -3.86 4.84
CA GLU A 52 10.33 -3.77 6.28
C GLU A 52 8.85 -4.02 6.60
N PHE A 53 7.95 -3.42 5.81
CA PHE A 53 6.53 -3.70 5.86
C PHE A 53 6.21 -5.20 5.67
N LEU A 54 6.71 -5.81 4.59
CA LEU A 54 6.45 -7.21 4.23
C LEU A 54 6.98 -8.20 5.27
N ARG A 55 8.08 -7.87 5.95
CA ARG A 55 8.61 -8.67 7.08
C ARG A 55 7.71 -8.68 8.31
N LEU A 56 6.77 -7.73 8.40
CA LEU A 56 5.83 -7.62 9.49
C LEU A 56 4.44 -8.12 9.09
N SER A 57 4.07 -7.95 7.82
CA SER A 57 2.77 -8.34 7.28
C SER A 57 2.80 -8.41 5.75
N ASP A 58 2.30 -9.50 5.18
CA ASP A 58 2.11 -9.64 3.73
C ASP A 58 0.83 -8.92 3.26
N GLY A 59 0.86 -7.60 3.34
CA GLY A 59 -0.29 -6.72 3.11
C GLY A 59 -1.04 -6.37 4.40
N LEU A 60 -1.94 -5.40 4.33
CA LEU A 60 -2.87 -5.04 5.40
C LEU A 60 -4.28 -4.91 4.84
N ALA A 61 -5.28 -5.20 5.67
CA ALA A 61 -6.69 -5.04 5.30
C ALA A 61 -7.53 -4.80 6.54
N ALA A 62 -8.35 -3.76 6.57
CA ALA A 62 -9.42 -3.59 7.58
C ALA A 62 -10.38 -2.50 7.08
N ASP A 63 -11.68 -2.73 7.23
CA ASP A 63 -12.75 -1.74 7.03
C ASP A 63 -12.59 -0.83 5.81
N GLY A 64 -12.36 -1.48 4.66
CA GLY A 64 -12.26 -0.80 3.37
C GLY A 64 -10.90 -0.18 3.06
N VAL A 65 -9.91 -0.29 3.95
CA VAL A 65 -8.51 0.10 3.73
C VAL A 65 -7.66 -1.14 3.48
N TYR A 66 -6.89 -1.10 2.40
CA TYR A 66 -6.06 -2.20 1.94
C TYR A 66 -4.67 -1.70 1.57
N PHE A 67 -3.64 -2.37 2.08
CA PHE A 67 -2.26 -2.26 1.58
C PHE A 67 -1.87 -3.59 0.96
N TYR A 68 -1.27 -3.53 -0.22
CA TYR A 68 -0.95 -4.70 -1.01
C TYR A 68 0.19 -5.50 -0.37
N GLY A 69 0.20 -6.81 -0.58
CA GLY A 69 1.29 -7.71 -0.23
C GLY A 69 1.83 -8.41 -1.48
N ILE A 70 2.68 -9.41 -1.31
CA ILE A 70 3.29 -10.16 -2.40
C ILE A 70 2.58 -11.48 -2.64
N ALA A 71 2.46 -12.33 -1.60
CA ALA A 71 1.89 -13.66 -1.78
C ALA A 71 0.37 -13.65 -1.70
N CYS A 72 -0.18 -12.81 -0.80
CA CYS A 72 -1.59 -12.62 -0.45
C CYS A 72 -2.54 -13.73 -0.91
N GLU A 73 -3.07 -14.52 0.03
CA GLU A 73 -3.91 -15.67 -0.27
C GLU A 73 -5.39 -15.48 0.08
N GLY A 74 -6.23 -16.38 -0.44
CA GLY A 74 -7.66 -16.44 -0.13
C GLY A 74 -8.38 -15.13 -0.48
N LYS A 75 -9.00 -14.50 0.53
CA LYS A 75 -9.76 -13.24 0.35
C LYS A 75 -8.88 -12.04 0.01
N LEU A 76 -7.56 -12.14 0.17
CA LEU A 76 -6.62 -11.06 -0.12
C LEU A 76 -5.94 -11.22 -1.48
N ILE A 77 -6.28 -12.24 -2.28
CA ILE A 77 -5.62 -12.49 -3.57
C ILE A 77 -5.68 -11.29 -4.53
N GLY A 78 -6.74 -10.48 -4.45
CA GLY A 78 -6.87 -9.24 -5.22
C GLY A 78 -5.95 -8.10 -4.75
N ASN A 79 -5.25 -8.25 -3.64
CA ASN A 79 -4.39 -7.23 -3.03
C ASN A 79 -2.90 -7.53 -3.26
N ARG A 80 -2.54 -8.23 -4.34
CA ARG A 80 -1.16 -8.49 -4.69
C ARG A 80 -0.54 -7.30 -5.40
N LEU A 81 0.61 -6.84 -4.91
CA LEU A 81 1.32 -5.67 -5.41
C LEU A 81 1.63 -5.81 -6.90
N ILE A 82 2.24 -6.93 -7.27
CA ILE A 82 2.69 -7.17 -8.66
C ILE A 82 1.48 -7.24 -9.59
N ASP A 83 0.49 -8.07 -9.27
CA ASP A 83 -0.72 -8.24 -10.11
C ASP A 83 -1.46 -6.91 -10.33
N ASN A 84 -1.58 -6.08 -9.29
CA ASN A 84 -2.24 -4.77 -9.40
C ASN A 84 -1.42 -3.78 -10.25
N ASN A 85 -0.09 -3.77 -10.13
CA ASN A 85 0.75 -2.88 -10.93
C ASN A 85 0.89 -3.36 -12.38
N ASP A 86 0.83 -4.67 -12.64
CA ASP A 86 0.82 -5.23 -13.99
C ASP A 86 -0.46 -4.88 -14.75
N ALA A 87 -1.60 -4.92 -14.06
CA ALA A 87 -2.88 -4.50 -14.64
C ALA A 87 -2.84 -3.03 -15.12
N LEU A 88 -2.13 -2.17 -14.38
CA LEU A 88 -1.92 -0.77 -14.73
C LEU A 88 -0.89 -0.57 -15.86
N ARG A 89 0.03 -1.53 -16.08
CA ARG A 89 1.10 -1.41 -17.08
C ARG A 89 0.63 -1.79 -18.48
N ASP A 90 0.08 -2.99 -18.64
CA ASP A 90 -0.15 -3.62 -19.94
C ASP A 90 -1.63 -3.94 -20.22
N GLY A 91 -2.53 -3.50 -19.34
CA GLY A 91 -3.96 -3.81 -19.40
C GLY A 91 -4.83 -2.70 -20.02
N GLU A 92 -6.14 -2.98 -20.12
CA GLU A 92 -7.16 -1.96 -20.42
C GLU A 92 -7.26 -0.86 -19.35
N MET A 93 -6.58 -1.05 -18.21
CA MET A 93 -6.53 -0.12 -17.08
C MET A 93 -5.29 0.79 -17.12
N TYR A 94 -4.49 0.75 -18.18
CA TYR A 94 -3.40 1.71 -18.35
C TYR A 94 -3.95 3.14 -18.46
N ASP A 95 -3.42 4.03 -17.64
CA ASP A 95 -3.71 5.46 -17.62
C ASP A 95 -2.38 6.22 -17.46
N GLU A 96 -2.17 7.26 -18.27
CA GLU A 96 -0.94 8.06 -18.22
C GLU A 96 -0.78 8.84 -16.91
N SER A 97 -1.86 9.12 -16.19
CA SER A 97 -1.83 9.72 -14.84
C SER A 97 -1.17 8.80 -13.80
N MET A 98 -1.05 7.51 -14.10
CA MET A 98 -0.37 6.52 -13.25
C MET A 98 1.12 6.37 -13.57
N ASP A 99 1.66 7.11 -14.56
CA ASP A 99 3.10 7.09 -14.85
C ASP A 99 3.91 7.64 -13.67
N GLY A 100 4.98 6.94 -13.31
CA GLY A 100 5.81 7.29 -12.14
C GLY A 100 5.20 6.92 -10.79
N LEU A 101 4.04 6.26 -10.75
CA LEU A 101 3.36 5.90 -9.50
C LEU A 101 3.32 4.39 -9.28
N ILE A 102 3.88 3.90 -8.18
CA ILE A 102 3.73 2.50 -7.76
C ILE A 102 2.46 2.41 -6.92
N ALA A 103 1.45 1.66 -7.37
CA ALA A 103 0.22 1.46 -6.62
C ALA A 103 0.46 0.45 -5.49
N ILE A 104 0.16 0.83 -4.25
CA ILE A 104 0.49 0.03 -3.05
C ILE A 104 -0.72 -0.33 -2.20
N GLY A 105 -1.91 0.13 -2.58
CA GLY A 105 -3.11 -0.08 -1.79
C GLY A 105 -4.24 0.84 -2.21
N SER A 106 -5.32 0.80 -1.45
CA SER A 106 -6.45 1.71 -1.63
C SER A 106 -7.37 1.76 -0.41
N SER A 107 -8.17 2.81 -0.31
CA SER A 107 -9.38 2.87 0.51
C SER A 107 -10.61 2.88 -0.37
N ASN A 108 -11.84 2.93 0.18
CA ASN A 108 -13.05 3.05 -0.64
C ASN A 108 -13.06 4.26 -1.60
N SER A 109 -12.38 5.35 -1.26
CA SER A 109 -12.33 6.58 -2.06
C SER A 109 -10.98 6.82 -2.72
N ASP A 110 -9.90 6.37 -2.09
CA ASP A 110 -8.55 6.78 -2.45
C ASP A 110 -7.75 5.60 -3.02
N ILE A 111 -6.75 5.90 -3.84
CA ILE A 111 -5.65 5.00 -4.16
C ILE A 111 -4.42 5.41 -3.36
N PHE A 112 -3.66 4.43 -2.92
CA PHE A 112 -2.38 4.65 -2.24
C PHE A 112 -1.25 4.37 -3.20
N VAL A 113 -0.32 5.32 -3.31
CA VAL A 113 0.80 5.23 -4.24
C VAL A 113 2.11 5.62 -3.59
N TYR A 114 3.21 5.14 -4.16
CA TYR A 114 4.52 5.75 -4.00
C TYR A 114 4.87 6.50 -5.29
N ASP A 115 5.10 7.80 -5.19
CA ASP A 115 5.52 8.64 -6.32
C ASP A 115 7.04 8.59 -6.45
N THR A 116 7.52 8.03 -7.54
CA THR A 116 8.95 7.79 -7.78
C THR A 116 9.69 9.06 -8.19
N ASN A 117 8.97 10.14 -8.53
CA ASN A 117 9.58 11.44 -8.87
C ASN A 117 9.83 12.28 -7.62
N THR A 118 8.91 12.21 -6.65
CA THR A 118 8.95 13.00 -5.41
C THR A 118 9.46 12.21 -4.21
N HIS A 119 9.54 10.88 -4.35
CA HIS A 119 9.88 9.93 -3.29
C HIS A 119 8.91 9.97 -2.09
N LYS A 120 7.63 10.28 -2.37
CA LYS A 120 6.57 10.42 -1.35
C LYS A 120 5.59 9.26 -1.38
N TRP A 121 5.01 8.98 -0.22
CA TRP A 121 3.90 8.05 -0.04
C TRP A 121 2.60 8.83 0.02
N GLU A 122 1.66 8.55 -0.87
CA GLU A 122 0.53 9.44 -1.09
C GLU A 122 -0.81 8.71 -1.10
N SER A 123 -1.83 9.42 -0.64
CA SER A 123 -3.23 9.08 -0.84
C SER A 123 -3.79 10.04 -1.88
N ARG A 124 -4.31 9.51 -2.99
CA ARG A 124 -4.87 10.31 -4.09
C ARG A 124 -6.31 9.89 -4.37
N ASP A 125 -7.11 10.80 -4.92
CA ASP A 125 -8.45 10.43 -5.36
C ASP A 125 -8.37 9.33 -6.42
N ARG A 126 -9.18 8.28 -6.31
CA ARG A 126 -9.10 7.11 -7.20
C ARG A 126 -9.55 7.41 -8.64
N ILE A 127 -10.35 8.45 -8.85
CA ILE A 127 -10.87 8.84 -10.16
C ILE A 127 -10.03 9.99 -10.73
N ALA A 128 -9.74 11.00 -9.93
CA ALA A 128 -8.87 12.12 -10.27
C ALA A 128 -7.47 11.89 -9.67
N ILE A 129 -6.70 10.99 -10.27
CA ILE A 129 -5.38 10.55 -9.77
C ILE A 129 -4.41 11.73 -9.54
N ASP A 130 -4.56 12.83 -10.27
CA ASP A 130 -3.73 14.04 -10.09
C ASP A 130 -4.07 14.82 -8.80
N ASP A 131 -5.24 14.58 -8.20
CA ASP A 131 -5.67 15.21 -6.95
C ASP A 131 -5.08 14.44 -5.75
N ILE A 132 -3.99 14.98 -5.22
CA ILE A 132 -3.32 14.47 -4.01
C ILE A 132 -4.09 14.92 -2.77
N ASN A 133 -4.68 13.96 -2.05
CA ASN A 133 -5.35 14.22 -0.78
C ASN A 133 -4.33 14.38 0.35
N GLU A 134 -3.33 13.50 0.38
CA GLU A 134 -2.31 13.44 1.44
C GLU A 134 -0.97 12.98 0.86
N SER A 135 0.14 13.52 1.39
CA SER A 135 1.51 13.19 0.94
C SER A 135 2.44 13.14 2.15
N TYR A 136 3.22 12.06 2.25
CA TYR A 136 4.02 11.69 3.41
C TYR A 136 5.46 11.33 3.03
N ASP A 137 6.38 11.51 3.98
CA ASP A 137 7.79 11.13 3.83
C ASP A 137 8.01 9.63 4.00
N THR A 138 7.13 8.95 4.75
CA THR A 138 7.28 7.53 5.09
C THR A 138 6.01 6.73 4.88
N LEU A 139 6.18 5.42 4.60
CA LEU A 139 5.07 4.47 4.52
C LEU A 139 4.36 4.34 5.88
N ALA A 140 5.09 4.48 6.98
CA ALA A 140 4.54 4.44 8.33
C ALA A 140 3.50 5.55 8.56
N GLU A 141 3.79 6.79 8.14
CA GLU A 141 2.86 7.92 8.24
C GLU A 141 1.59 7.70 7.42
N LEU A 142 1.72 7.15 6.22
CA LEU A 142 0.57 6.80 5.39
C LEU A 142 -0.30 5.75 6.10
N ILE A 143 0.28 4.65 6.59
CA ILE A 143 -0.45 3.60 7.31
C ILE A 143 -1.16 4.16 8.55
N ASP A 144 -0.46 4.96 9.35
CA ASP A 144 -1.02 5.57 10.56
C ASP A 144 -2.18 6.52 10.24
N SER A 145 -2.05 7.33 9.18
CA SER A 145 -3.14 8.20 8.73
C SER A 145 -4.39 7.41 8.34
N GLN A 146 -4.22 6.35 7.53
CA GLN A 146 -5.36 5.55 7.11
C GLN A 146 -6.01 4.83 8.29
N LEU A 147 -5.22 4.36 9.27
CA LEU A 147 -5.77 3.77 10.49
C LEU A 147 -6.55 4.78 11.35
N GLN A 148 -6.09 6.03 11.43
CA GLN A 148 -6.82 7.09 12.13
C GLN A 148 -8.15 7.39 11.45
N ARG A 149 -8.20 7.40 10.11
CA ARG A 149 -9.44 7.60 9.34
C ARG A 149 -10.46 6.50 9.62
N ILE A 150 -10.03 5.24 9.70
CA ILE A 150 -10.90 4.12 10.06
C ILE A 150 -11.49 4.34 11.46
N ASN A 151 -10.65 4.67 12.45
CA ASN A 151 -11.10 4.88 13.83
C ASN A 151 -12.06 6.06 14.01
N ILE A 152 -11.97 7.10 13.17
CA ILE A 152 -12.90 8.25 13.18
C ILE A 152 -14.24 7.89 12.53
N GLY A 153 -14.23 6.97 11.54
CA GLY A 153 -15.44 6.49 10.86
C GLY A 153 -16.47 5.81 11.77
N ASP A 154 -16.03 5.26 12.92
CA ASP A 154 -16.90 4.63 13.93
C ASP A 154 -17.58 5.65 14.88
N ALA A 155 -17.34 6.95 14.73
CA ALA A 155 -17.84 8.00 15.63
C ALA A 155 -19.13 8.71 15.18
N PHE A 156 -19.82 8.22 14.14
CA PHE A 156 -21.04 8.84 13.60
C PHE A 156 -22.20 7.85 13.40
#